data_AF-A0A831JZG9-F1
#
_entry.id   AF-A0A831JZG9-F1
#
_cell.length_a   1.000
_cell.length_b   1.000
_cell.length_c   1.000
_cell.angle_alpha   90.00
_cell.angle_beta   90.00
_cell.angle_gamma   90.00
#
_symmetry.space_group_name_H-M   'P 1'
#
loop_
_entity.id
_entity.type
_entity.pdbx_description
1 polymer ?
#
loop_
_entity_poly.entity_id
_entity_poly.type
_entity_poly.pdbx_seq_one_letter_code
_entity_poly.pdbx_strand_id
1 'polypeptide(L)'
;MRIPFVNRNEEIEYLLKLASQGVRIPLFIYGPEGCGKTRLLEELNSILRSKNFVSLYIDAKEYSIEQAIRGSSREFVDLLLDIASDITEPFGKVFIKLISKIINEYERRYRFKGKKLVLLVDEVVEGIGFENIERYTKILYDLA
;
A
#
# COMPACT_ATOMS: atom_id res chain seq x y z
N MET A 1 4.19 -18.16 -19.32
CA MET A 1 4.82 -16.98 -19.95
C MET A 1 4.32 -15.74 -19.21
N ARG A 2 5.18 -14.94 -18.58
CA ARG A 2 4.75 -13.71 -17.89
C ARG A 2 4.72 -12.60 -18.94
N ILE A 3 3.56 -11.99 -19.17
CA ILE A 3 3.43 -10.88 -20.12
C ILE A 3 4.27 -9.72 -19.59
N PRO A 4 5.19 -9.14 -20.40
CA PRO A 4 6.03 -8.04 -19.97
C PRO A 4 5.20 -6.78 -19.68
N PHE A 5 5.57 -6.05 -18.64
CA PHE A 5 4.98 -4.72 -18.39
C PHE A 5 5.69 -3.71 -19.30
N VAL A 6 4.92 -3.08 -20.20
CA VAL A 6 5.47 -2.21 -21.25
C VAL A 6 4.72 -0.88 -21.31
N ASN A 7 5.39 0.15 -21.82
CA ASN A 7 4.82 1.47 -22.13
C ASN A 7 4.14 2.19 -20.95
N ARG A 8 4.78 2.17 -19.77
CA ARG A 8 4.34 2.87 -18.54
C ARG A 8 5.51 3.51 -17.76
N ASN A 9 6.60 3.81 -18.48
CA ASN A 9 7.84 4.29 -17.88
C ASN A 9 7.65 5.66 -17.22
N GLU A 10 6.89 6.54 -17.86
CA GLU A 10 6.61 7.88 -17.34
C GLU A 10 5.84 7.83 -16.01
N GLU A 11 4.83 6.97 -15.91
CA GLU A 11 4.05 6.79 -14.68
C GLU A 11 4.90 6.19 -13.56
N ILE A 12 5.72 5.18 -13.86
CA ILE A 12 6.63 4.58 -12.89
C ILE A 12 7.64 5.62 -12.40
N GLU A 13 8.27 6.38 -13.30
CA GLU A 13 9.24 7.41 -12.95
C GLU A 13 8.60 8.50 -12.07
N TYR A 14 7.40 8.95 -12.44
CA TYR A 14 6.64 9.93 -11.68
C TYR A 14 6.30 9.43 -10.27
N LEU A 15 5.77 8.20 -10.14
CA LEU A 15 5.43 7.62 -8.84
C LEU A 15 6.68 7.36 -7.97
N LEU A 16 7.80 6.95 -8.56
CA LEU A 16 9.07 6.81 -7.86
C LEU A 16 9.60 8.16 -7.37
N LYS A 17 9.48 9.21 -8.18
CA LYS A 17 9.83 10.58 -7.78
C LYS A 17 8.99 11.00 -6.58
N LEU A 18 7.68 10.80 -6.61
CA LEU A 18 6.79 11.11 -5.48
C LEU A 18 7.15 10.31 -4.23
N ALA A 19 7.38 9.00 -4.35
CA ALA A 19 7.85 8.16 -3.24
C ALA A 19 9.18 8.67 -2.66
N SER A 20 10.10 9.11 -3.51
CA SER A 20 11.40 9.65 -3.11
C SER A 20 11.31 11.03 -2.45
N GLN A 21 10.34 11.86 -2.79
CA GLN A 21 10.13 13.18 -2.19
C GLN A 21 9.32 13.05 -0.88
N GLY A 22 8.40 12.09 -0.83
CA GLY A 22 7.38 11.98 0.20
C GLY A 22 6.15 12.82 -0.18
N VAL A 23 4.98 12.34 0.23
CA VAL A 23 3.69 12.98 -0.05
C VAL A 23 2.90 13.02 1.25
N ARG A 24 2.23 14.14 1.54
CA ARG A 24 1.42 14.33 2.76
C ARG A 24 -0.04 13.91 2.61
N ILE A 25 -0.44 13.52 1.40
CA ILE A 25 -1.82 13.19 1.07
C ILE A 25 -1.86 11.82 0.39
N PRO A 26 -2.95 11.05 0.55
CA PRO A 26 -3.20 9.88 -0.26
C PRO A 26 -3.27 10.26 -1.74
N LEU A 27 -2.66 9.44 -2.60
CA LEU A 27 -2.73 9.59 -4.04
C LEU A 27 -3.67 8.54 -4.62
N PHE A 28 -4.65 8.98 -5.40
CA PHE A 28 -5.61 8.10 -6.03
C PHE A 28 -5.25 7.91 -7.51
N ILE A 29 -5.07 6.65 -7.93
CA ILE A 29 -4.84 6.30 -9.33
C ILE A 29 -6.17 5.85 -9.93
N TYR A 30 -6.65 6.57 -10.94
CA TYR A 30 -7.93 6.29 -11.60
C TYR A 30 -7.75 6.11 -13.11
N GLY A 31 -8.72 5.46 -13.74
CA GLY A 31 -8.77 5.23 -15.17
C GLY A 31 -9.74 4.09 -15.51
N PRO A 32 -10.07 3.90 -16.79
CA PRO A 32 -11.01 2.86 -17.23
C PRO A 32 -10.63 1.46 -16.74
N GLU A 33 -11.61 0.57 -16.69
CA GLU A 33 -11.34 -0.86 -16.47
C GLU A 33 -10.38 -1.40 -17.55
N GLY A 34 -9.51 -2.35 -17.17
CA GLY A 34 -8.54 -2.92 -18.10
C GLY A 34 -7.34 -2.02 -18.45
N CYS A 35 -7.24 -0.79 -17.91
CA CYS A 35 -6.09 0.09 -18.21
C CYS A 35 -4.78 -0.29 -17.48
N GLY A 36 -4.80 -1.33 -16.63
CA GLY A 36 -3.60 -1.89 -16.00
C GLY A 36 -3.15 -1.23 -14.68
N LYS A 37 -4.06 -0.60 -13.93
CA LYS A 37 -3.76 0.05 -12.62
C LYS A 37 -3.15 -0.93 -11.61
N THR A 38 -3.78 -2.08 -11.39
CA THR A 38 -3.26 -3.16 -10.54
C THR A 38 -1.85 -3.56 -10.96
N ARG A 39 -1.63 -3.79 -12.26
CA ARG A 39 -0.31 -4.18 -12.77
C ARG A 39 0.74 -3.08 -12.60
N LEU A 40 0.36 -1.81 -12.73
CA LEU A 40 1.23 -0.67 -12.43
C LEU A 40 1.65 -0.65 -10.96
N LEU A 41 0.72 -0.87 -10.02
CA LEU A 41 1.01 -0.95 -8.58
C LEU A 41 1.92 -2.15 -8.25
N GLU A 42 1.65 -3.32 -8.84
CA GLU A 42 2.49 -4.51 -8.67
C GLU A 42 3.93 -4.29 -9.15
N GLU A 43 4.09 -3.68 -10.33
CA GLU A 43 5.40 -3.37 -10.89
C GLU A 43 6.14 -2.35 -10.02
N LEU A 44 5.45 -1.28 -9.62
CA LEU A 44 6.00 -0.27 -8.71
C LEU A 44 6.45 -0.90 -7.39
N ASN A 45 5.63 -1.78 -6.80
CA ASN A 45 6.03 -2.51 -5.59
C ASN A 45 7.30 -3.32 -5.84
N SER A 46 7.36 -4.06 -6.93
CA SER A 46 8.54 -4.86 -7.31
C SER A 46 9.81 -4.01 -7.37
N ILE A 47 9.74 -2.84 -8.01
CA ILE A 47 10.86 -1.90 -8.10
C ILE A 47 11.22 -1.34 -6.72
N LEU A 48 10.24 -0.92 -5.93
CA LEU A 48 10.48 -0.37 -4.59
C LEU A 48 11.15 -1.38 -3.66
N ARG A 49 10.76 -2.66 -3.72
CA ARG A 49 11.40 -3.75 -2.96
C ARG A 49 12.88 -3.95 -3.30
N SER A 50 13.27 -3.65 -4.54
CA SER A 50 14.68 -3.68 -4.98
C SER A 50 15.48 -2.44 -4.59
N LYS A 51 14.81 -1.40 -4.06
CA LYS A 51 15.39 -0.11 -3.69
C LYS A 51 15.33 0.11 -2.17
N ASN A 52 15.80 1.27 -1.69
CA ASN A 52 15.86 1.60 -0.27
C ASN A 52 14.50 2.06 0.32
N PHE A 53 13.45 1.28 0.10
CA PHE A 53 12.09 1.56 0.59
C PHE A 53 11.55 0.44 1.47
N VAL A 54 10.68 0.81 2.41
CA VAL A 54 9.73 -0.11 3.04
C VAL A 54 8.46 -0.02 2.20
N SER A 55 8.21 -0.98 1.32
CA SER A 55 7.01 -1.01 0.50
C SER A 55 6.04 -2.07 1.00
N LEU A 56 4.75 -1.74 1.01
CA LEU A 56 3.66 -2.67 1.26
C LEU A 56 2.62 -2.49 0.17
N TYR A 57 2.25 -3.59 -0.48
CA TYR A 57 1.09 -3.70 -1.33
C TYR A 57 -0.03 -4.37 -0.55
N ILE A 58 -1.22 -3.79 -0.60
CA ILE A 58 -2.42 -4.25 0.10
C ILE A 58 -3.54 -4.40 -0.93
N ASP A 59 -4.02 -5.61 -1.14
CA ASP A 59 -5.23 -5.87 -1.92
C ASP A 59 -6.46 -5.77 -1.02
N ALA A 60 -7.32 -4.77 -1.25
CA ALA A 60 -8.50 -4.56 -0.43
C ALA A 60 -9.68 -5.49 -0.76
N LYS A 61 -9.61 -6.27 -1.86
CA LYS A 61 -10.61 -7.30 -2.21
C LYS A 61 -10.36 -8.62 -1.51
N GLU A 62 -9.12 -8.86 -1.12
CA GLU A 62 -8.72 -10.15 -0.58
C GLU A 62 -9.20 -10.32 0.87
N TYR A 63 -9.89 -11.43 1.12
CA TYR A 63 -10.46 -11.73 2.44
C TYR A 63 -9.40 -12.30 3.39
N SER A 64 -8.35 -12.95 2.86
CA SER A 64 -7.20 -13.40 3.66
C SER A 64 -6.16 -12.28 3.77
N ILE A 65 -5.90 -11.84 5.00
CA ILE A 65 -4.90 -10.79 5.26
C ILE A 65 -3.49 -11.23 4.82
N GLU A 66 -3.19 -12.53 4.89
CA GLU A 66 -1.93 -13.12 4.42
C GLU A 66 -1.73 -12.96 2.92
N GLN A 67 -2.82 -13.10 2.15
CA GLN A 67 -2.78 -12.96 0.69
C GLN A 67 -2.88 -11.48 0.26
N ALA A 68 -3.55 -10.67 1.08
CA ALA A 68 -3.76 -9.25 0.85
C ALA A 68 -2.45 -8.44 0.93
N ILE A 69 -1.52 -8.82 1.82
CA ILE A 69 -0.33 -8.00 2.13
C ILE A 69 0.94 -8.59 1.47
N ARG A 70 1.63 -7.77 0.65
CA ARG A 70 2.91 -8.13 0.02
C ARG A 70 3.94 -7.01 0.19
N GLY A 71 5.02 -7.27 0.92
CA GLY A 71 5.99 -6.23 1.34
C GLY A 71 7.44 -6.41 0.88
N SER A 72 8.26 -5.39 1.14
CA SER A 72 9.72 -5.40 0.91
C SER A 72 10.55 -6.10 1.98
N SER A 73 10.00 -6.25 3.18
CA SER A 73 10.65 -6.98 4.29
C SER A 73 9.71 -8.10 4.73
N ARG A 74 10.19 -9.35 4.66
CA ARG A 74 9.42 -10.51 5.11
C ARG A 74 9.11 -10.42 6.59
N GLU A 75 10.10 -10.06 7.41
CA GLU A 75 9.95 -9.82 8.86
C GLU A 75 8.90 -8.75 9.18
N PHE A 76 8.79 -7.71 8.35
CA PHE A 76 7.78 -6.68 8.51
C PHE A 76 6.39 -7.17 8.09
N VAL A 77 6.30 -7.97 7.04
CA VAL A 77 5.03 -8.61 6.62
C VAL A 77 4.56 -9.59 7.68
N ASP A 78 5.42 -10.52 8.12
CA ASP A 78 5.08 -11.55 9.11
C ASP A 78 4.56 -10.92 10.41
N LEU A 79 5.21 -9.85 10.88
CA LEU A 79 4.73 -9.06 12.02
C LEU A 79 3.32 -8.50 11.80
N LEU A 80 3.03 -7.98 10.61
CA LEU A 80 1.70 -7.45 10.29
C LEU A 80 0.65 -8.55 10.23
N LEU A 81 1.03 -9.75 9.79
CA LEU A 81 0.14 -10.92 9.77
C LEU A 81 -0.19 -11.39 11.19
N ASP A 82 0.80 -11.50 12.07
CA ASP A 82 0.59 -11.83 13.50
C ASP A 82 -0.33 -10.81 14.18
N ILE A 83 -0.18 -9.54 13.82
CA ILE A 83 -1.02 -8.45 14.33
C ILE A 83 -2.46 -8.52 13.80
N ALA A 84 -2.62 -9.06 12.60
CA ALA A 84 -3.88 -9.07 11.89
C ALA A 84 -4.72 -10.32 12.15
N SER A 85 -4.09 -11.44 12.54
CA SER A 85 -4.78 -12.65 13.01
C SER A 85 -5.66 -12.42 14.23
N ASP A 86 -5.41 -11.34 14.98
CA ASP A 86 -6.23 -10.95 16.15
C ASP A 86 -7.49 -10.16 15.77
N ILE A 87 -7.73 -9.88 14.49
CA ILE A 87 -8.78 -8.96 14.05
C ILE A 87 -9.94 -9.73 13.39
N THR A 88 -11.10 -9.73 14.04
CA THR A 88 -12.33 -10.41 13.60
C THR A 88 -13.37 -9.47 12.95
N GLU A 89 -13.00 -8.21 12.71
CA GLU A 89 -13.90 -7.15 12.23
C GLU A 89 -13.95 -7.07 10.68
N PRO A 90 -14.96 -6.41 10.08
CA PRO A 90 -15.01 -6.17 8.64
C PRO A 90 -13.83 -5.36 8.12
N PHE A 91 -13.30 -5.72 6.94
CA PHE A 91 -12.06 -5.20 6.36
C PHE A 91 -11.92 -3.67 6.42
N GLY A 92 -12.96 -2.91 6.11
CA GLY A 92 -12.92 -1.44 6.18
C GLY A 92 -12.55 -0.87 7.56
N LYS A 93 -13.01 -1.48 8.66
CA LYS A 93 -12.62 -1.07 10.03
C LYS A 93 -11.22 -1.58 10.41
N VAL A 94 -10.89 -2.79 9.96
CA VAL A 94 -9.56 -3.41 10.14
C VAL A 94 -8.48 -2.59 9.46
N PHE A 95 -8.78 -2.08 8.28
CA PHE A 95 -7.82 -1.44 7.41
C PHE A 95 -7.24 -0.16 8.01
N ILE A 96 -8.06 0.68 8.66
CA ILE A 96 -7.55 1.87 9.37
C ILE A 96 -6.62 1.46 10.51
N LYS A 97 -7.04 0.48 11.34
CA LYS A 97 -6.21 -0.03 12.44
C LYS A 97 -4.89 -0.61 11.91
N LEU A 98 -4.96 -1.33 10.79
CA LEU A 98 -3.81 -1.91 10.11
C LEU A 98 -2.86 -0.81 9.63
N ILE A 99 -3.34 0.21 8.92
CA ILE A 99 -2.51 1.32 8.45
C ILE A 99 -1.84 2.08 9.62
N SER A 100 -2.58 2.38 10.69
CA SER A 100 -1.99 3.02 11.88
C SER A 100 -0.89 2.16 12.51
N LYS A 101 -1.11 0.84 12.62
CA LYS A 101 -0.09 -0.09 13.15
C LYS A 101 1.12 -0.18 12.22
N ILE A 102 0.92 -0.24 10.90
CA ILE A 102 1.97 -0.21 9.89
C ILE A 102 2.86 1.02 10.08
N ILE A 103 2.25 2.21 10.18
CA ILE A 103 2.99 3.47 10.35
C ILE A 103 3.80 3.43 11.65
N ASN A 104 3.19 3.04 12.77
CA ASN A 104 3.87 2.97 14.06
C ASN A 104 5.06 2.00 14.06
N GLU A 105 4.90 0.81 13.48
CA GLU A 105 5.98 -0.17 13.38
C GLU A 105 7.08 0.26 12.41
N TYR A 106 6.71 0.93 11.33
CA TYR A 106 7.67 1.56 10.44
C TYR A 106 8.49 2.64 11.16
N GLU A 107 7.83 3.54 11.88
CA GLU A 107 8.46 4.62 12.63
C GLU A 107 9.47 4.07 13.65
N ARG A 108 9.07 3.00 14.36
CA ARG A 108 9.89 2.34 15.37
C ARG A 108 11.13 1.65 14.79
N ARG A 109 11.02 1.01 13.62
CA ARG A 109 12.06 0.11 13.08
C ARG A 109 12.92 0.71 11.97
N TYR A 110 12.37 1.65 11.21
CA TYR A 110 12.93 2.06 9.91
C TYR A 110 13.13 3.56 9.75
N ARG A 111 12.44 4.42 10.54
CA ARG A 111 12.58 5.88 10.45
C ARG A 111 14.04 6.34 10.49
N PHE A 112 14.80 5.85 11.46
CA PHE A 112 16.21 6.21 11.66
C PHE A 112 17.18 5.51 10.68
N LYS A 113 16.68 4.59 9.85
CA LYS A 113 17.48 3.89 8.83
C LYS A 113 17.45 4.59 7.47
N GLY A 114 16.82 5.77 7.38
CA GLY A 114 16.72 6.56 6.14
C GLY A 114 15.88 5.91 5.04
N LYS A 115 15.14 4.84 5.35
CA LYS A 115 14.18 4.22 4.43
C LYS A 115 12.89 5.03 4.44
N LYS A 116 12.18 5.08 3.31
CA LYS A 116 10.84 5.68 3.21
C LYS A 116 9.77 4.59 3.14
N LEU A 117 8.63 4.82 3.79
CA LEU A 117 7.45 3.97 3.69
C LEU A 117 6.65 4.30 2.42
N VAL A 118 6.25 3.28 1.68
CA VAL A 118 5.30 3.39 0.57
C VAL A 118 4.19 2.36 0.75
N LEU A 119 2.96 2.85 0.86
CA LEU A 119 1.76 2.02 0.96
C LEU A 119 1.03 2.08 -0.38
N LEU A 120 0.87 0.93 -1.01
CA LEU A 120 0.15 0.75 -2.26
C LEU A 120 -1.11 -0.03 -1.93
N VAL A 121 -2.27 0.58 -2.11
CA VAL A 121 -3.56 -0.02 -1.77
C VAL A 121 -4.35 -0.18 -3.05
N ASP A 122 -4.54 -1.42 -3.48
CA ASP A 122 -5.33 -1.70 -4.66
C ASP A 122 -6.80 -1.92 -4.29
N GLU A 123 -7.69 -1.55 -5.20
CA GLU A 123 -9.14 -1.79 -5.08
C GLU A 123 -9.79 -1.27 -3.80
N VAL A 124 -9.21 -0.20 -3.23
CA VAL A 124 -9.62 0.37 -1.94
C VAL A 124 -11.11 0.71 -1.88
N VAL A 125 -11.68 1.21 -2.99
CA VAL A 125 -13.09 1.62 -3.07
C VAL A 125 -14.03 0.44 -2.89
N GLU A 126 -13.70 -0.70 -3.50
CA GLU A 126 -14.50 -1.91 -3.39
C GLU A 126 -14.37 -2.53 -1.99
N GLY A 127 -13.16 -2.51 -1.42
CA GLY A 127 -12.91 -3.06 -0.09
C GLY A 127 -13.46 -2.25 1.09
N ILE A 128 -13.51 -0.91 0.99
CA ILE A 128 -13.99 -0.04 2.09
C ILE A 128 -15.39 0.55 1.85
N GLY A 129 -15.91 0.51 0.63
CA GLY A 129 -17.15 1.18 0.24
C GLY A 129 -16.95 2.67 -0.08
N PHE A 130 -17.64 3.16 -1.10
CA PHE A 130 -17.49 4.53 -1.61
C PHE A 130 -17.86 5.58 -0.54
N GLU A 131 -18.88 5.29 0.26
CA GLU A 131 -19.37 6.12 1.35
C GLU A 131 -18.34 6.34 2.47
N ASN A 132 -17.32 5.47 2.56
CA ASN A 132 -16.27 5.55 3.57
C ASN A 132 -14.99 6.22 3.08
N ILE A 133 -14.86 6.52 1.78
CA ILE A 133 -13.64 7.10 1.18
C ILE A 133 -13.28 8.44 1.81
N GLU A 134 -14.27 9.33 2.03
CA GLU A 134 -14.01 10.65 2.60
C GLU A 134 -13.43 10.53 4.01
N ARG A 135 -14.08 9.70 4.85
CA ARG A 135 -13.62 9.42 6.20
C ARG A 135 -12.23 8.80 6.21
N TYR A 136 -11.98 7.85 5.32
CA TYR A 136 -10.68 7.21 5.18
C TYR A 136 -9.60 8.21 4.79
N THR A 137 -9.86 9.05 3.80
CA THR A 137 -8.92 10.08 3.32
C THR A 137 -8.57 11.08 4.42
N LYS A 138 -9.57 11.52 5.20
CA LYS A 138 -9.35 12.39 6.37
C LYS A 138 -8.47 11.74 7.43
N ILE A 139 -8.73 10.48 7.77
CA ILE A 139 -7.92 9.77 8.77
C ILE A 139 -6.48 9.60 8.28
N LEU A 140 -6.26 9.25 7.01
CA LEU A 140 -4.90 9.16 6.47
C LEU A 140 -4.19 10.51 6.46
N TYR A 141 -4.91 11.59 6.20
CA TYR A 141 -4.36 12.95 6.26
C TYR A 141 -3.90 13.30 7.69
N ASP A 142 -4.67 12.92 8.71
CA ASP A 142 -4.33 13.19 10.10
C ASP A 142 -3.17 12.32 10.63
N LEU A 143 -2.85 11.22 9.93
CA LEU A 143 -1.76 10.30 10.28
C LEU A 143 -0.39 10.68 9.69
N ALA A 144 -0.34 11.62 8.73
CA ALA A 144 0.85 12.01 7.96
C ALA A 144 1.42 13.36 8.39
#